data_AF-A0A4T0UU67-F1
#
_entry.id   AF-A0A4T0UU67-F1
#
_cell.length_a   1.000
_cell.length_b   1.000
_cell.length_c   1.000
_cell.angle_alpha   90.00
_cell.angle_beta   90.00
_cell.angle_gamma   90.00
#
_symmetry.space_group_name_H-M   'P 1'
#
loop_
_entity.id
_entity.type
_entity.pdbx_description
1 polymer ?
#
loop_
_entity_poly.entity_id
_entity_poly.type
_entity_poly.pdbx_seq_one_letter_code
_entity_poly.pdbx_strand_id
1 'polypeptide(L)'
;MSVAEAAEVLGVVPQRVRERIREGSLAAQRVGSQWVIDAEDVRRLAHRDRPGRPLSTKSAWDLLAVADRGPAAERLTSSSRSRARSRLRALLAEVGRLVDADRDDSLDRAAAVLGRAMGNRAARACYAASPRDLADLRADSRLRLSGVSAPESNIASGDLAEGYASEEDADGLADGYLLEPVARDRANVILHLVSGDISPDLDLVTPEGGHLNPERASAWLALAADLAEHDGARERGEAVRALAVASALLHRSGFLVAPAATLDHLNRFHEATADLGDEEVMRGAWS
;
A
#
# COMPACT_ATOMS: atom_id res chain seq x y z
N MET A 1 17.48 17.51 14.37
CA MET A 1 16.56 18.61 14.74
C MET A 1 16.25 18.58 16.23
N SER A 2 15.84 19.72 16.79
CA SER A 2 15.45 19.88 18.19
C SER A 2 14.00 19.45 18.45
N VAL A 3 13.64 19.34 19.73
CA VAL A 3 12.26 19.04 20.17
C VAL A 3 11.26 20.10 19.70
N ALA A 4 11.66 21.37 19.66
CA ALA A 4 10.79 22.46 19.24
C ALA A 4 10.50 22.40 17.74
N GLU A 5 11.52 22.20 16.92
CA GLU A 5 11.39 22.02 15.47
C GLU A 5 10.57 20.76 15.16
N ALA A 6 10.81 19.66 15.87
CA ALA A 6 10.03 18.44 15.70
C ALA A 6 8.54 18.63 16.05
N ALA A 7 8.25 19.41 17.10
CA ALA A 7 6.89 19.71 17.51
C ALA A 7 6.14 20.53 16.44
N GLU A 8 6.82 21.50 15.82
CA GLU A 8 6.29 22.29 14.71
C GLU A 8 5.98 21.42 13.48
N VAL A 9 6.92 20.56 13.08
CA VAL A 9 6.74 19.61 11.96
C VAL A 9 5.58 18.64 12.22
N LEU A 10 5.44 18.16 13.45
CA LEU A 10 4.39 17.22 13.84
C LEU A 10 3.03 17.88 14.12
N GLY A 11 2.97 19.22 14.21
CA GLY A 11 1.75 19.93 14.61
C GLY A 11 1.29 19.62 16.04
N VAL A 12 2.21 19.31 16.95
CA VAL A 12 1.93 18.99 18.36
C VAL A 12 2.69 19.91 19.31
N VAL A 13 2.36 19.88 20.60
CA VAL A 13 3.13 20.62 21.61
C VAL A 13 4.46 19.93 21.95
N PRO A 14 5.54 20.67 22.29
CA PRO A 14 6.86 20.08 22.63
C PRO A 14 6.84 19.03 23.74
N GLN A 15 5.88 19.10 24.67
CA GLN A 15 5.68 18.08 25.70
C GLN A 15 5.35 16.70 25.09
N ARG A 16 4.53 16.66 24.05
CA ARG A 16 4.12 15.42 23.38
C ARG A 16 5.29 14.73 22.69
N VAL A 17 6.21 15.50 22.12
CA VAL A 17 7.47 14.99 21.55
C VAL A 17 8.35 14.37 22.65
N ARG A 18 8.47 15.03 23.81
CA ARG A 18 9.21 14.48 24.96
C ARG A 18 8.60 13.21 25.52
N GLU A 19 7.26 13.10 25.54
CA GLU A 19 6.56 11.87 25.90
C GLU A 19 6.91 10.73 24.94
N ARG A 20 6.85 10.96 23.62
CA ARG A 20 7.21 9.94 22.62
C ARG A 20 8.66 9.47 22.74
N ILE A 21 9.59 10.38 23.01
CA ILE A 21 10.99 10.04 23.31
C ILE A 21 11.08 9.14 24.56
N ARG A 22 10.35 9.49 25.62
CA ARG A 22 10.34 8.72 26.88
C ARG A 22 9.71 7.34 26.70
N GLU A 23 8.66 7.24 25.88
CA GLU A 23 7.94 6.01 25.54
C GLU A 23 8.69 5.15 24.51
N GLY A 24 9.78 5.65 23.93
CA GLY A 24 10.58 4.95 22.92
C GLY A 24 9.95 4.93 21.52
N SER A 25 8.83 5.64 21.30
CA SER A 25 8.15 5.71 20.00
C SER A 25 8.75 6.75 19.04
N LEU A 26 9.72 7.54 19.50
CA LEU A 26 10.52 8.45 18.69
C LEU A 26 11.98 8.39 19.15
N ALA A 27 12.88 7.92 18.29
CA ALA A 27 14.30 7.82 18.59
C ALA A 27 14.91 9.22 18.75
N ALA A 28 15.66 9.43 19.83
CA ALA A 28 16.36 10.69 20.07
C ALA A 28 17.64 10.44 20.87
N GLN A 29 18.67 11.23 20.60
CA GLN A 29 19.93 11.21 21.33
C GLN A 29 20.07 12.48 22.16
N ARG A 30 20.56 12.35 23.40
CA ARG A 30 20.86 13.52 24.23
C ARG A 30 22.28 14.01 23.93
N VAL A 31 22.40 15.23 23.40
CA VAL A 31 23.67 15.90 23.13
C VAL A 31 23.75 17.14 24.03
N GLY A 32 24.61 17.10 25.04
CA GLY A 32 24.65 18.11 26.10
C GLY A 32 23.32 18.16 26.89
N SER A 33 22.68 19.34 26.91
CA SER A 33 21.38 19.57 27.55
C SER A 33 20.18 19.45 26.62
N GLN A 34 20.40 19.16 25.33
CA GLN A 34 19.35 19.14 24.31
C GLN A 34 19.14 17.72 23.75
N TRP A 35 17.91 17.44 23.36
CA TRP A 35 17.56 16.25 22.59
C TRP A 35 17.72 16.56 21.10
N VAL A 36 18.45 15.69 20.41
CA VAL A 36 18.62 15.70 18.96
C VAL A 36 17.82 14.52 18.41
N ILE A 37 16.90 14.82 17.51
CA ILE A 37 16.00 13.86 16.87
C ILE A 37 16.37 13.81 15.38
N ASP A 38 16.34 12.62 14.79
CA ASP A 38 16.51 12.47 13.35
C ASP A 38 15.35 13.14 12.61
N ALA A 39 15.69 13.93 11.58
CA ALA A 39 14.69 14.61 10.75
C ALA A 39 13.80 13.64 9.97
N GLU A 40 14.33 12.48 9.59
CA GLU A 40 13.62 11.44 8.88
C GLU A 40 12.57 10.78 9.79
N ASP A 41 12.92 10.50 11.04
CA ASP A 41 12.00 9.90 11.99
C ASP A 41 10.84 10.83 12.36
N VAL A 42 11.10 12.14 12.45
CA VAL A 42 10.06 13.14 12.66
C VAL A 42 9.16 13.26 11.44
N ARG A 43 9.72 13.30 10.22
CA ARG A 43 8.91 13.30 8.98
C ARG A 43 8.04 12.04 8.91
N ARG A 44 8.63 10.86 9.15
CA ARG A 44 7.92 9.57 9.22
C ARG A 44 6.73 9.62 10.18
N LEU A 45 6.93 10.23 11.36
CA LEU A 45 5.88 10.37 12.35
C LEU A 45 4.83 11.43 11.96
N ALA A 46 5.22 12.53 11.33
CA ALA A 46 4.29 13.58 10.85
C ALA A 46 3.34 13.08 9.77
N HIS A 47 3.82 12.18 8.91
CA HIS A 47 2.98 11.49 7.93
C HIS A 47 1.98 10.51 8.58
N ARG A 48 2.30 9.97 9.77
CA ARG A 48 1.43 9.06 10.53
C ARG A 48 0.39 9.77 11.41
N ASP A 49 0.71 10.93 11.98
CA ASP A 49 -0.07 11.59 13.05
C ASP A 49 -1.16 12.59 12.57
N ARG A 50 -1.42 12.76 11.27
CA ARG A 50 -2.53 13.61 10.80
C ARG A 50 -3.91 13.07 11.25
N PRO A 51 -4.90 13.93 11.58
CA PRO A 51 -6.20 13.49 12.08
C PRO A 51 -6.91 12.54 11.10
N GLY A 52 -7.37 11.40 11.61
CA GLY A 52 -8.12 10.38 10.87
C GLY A 52 -7.63 8.99 11.25
N ARG A 53 -8.30 8.34 12.21
CA ARG A 53 -8.01 6.96 12.62
C ARG A 53 -7.99 6.05 11.38
N PRO A 54 -7.00 5.15 11.23
CA PRO A 54 -7.05 4.11 10.21
C PRO A 54 -8.41 3.42 10.19
N LEU A 55 -8.88 3.02 9.01
CA LEU A 55 -10.12 2.25 8.92
C LEU A 55 -9.99 0.99 9.78
N SER A 56 -11.09 0.51 10.35
CA SER A 56 -11.06 -0.84 10.91
C SER A 56 -10.80 -1.85 9.78
N THR A 57 -10.24 -3.02 10.10
CA THR A 57 -10.04 -4.12 9.14
C THR A 57 -11.30 -4.37 8.32
N LYS A 58 -12.45 -4.55 8.99
CA LYS A 58 -13.75 -4.66 8.32
C LYS A 58 -14.05 -3.50 7.36
N SER A 59 -13.82 -2.25 7.78
CA SER A 59 -14.13 -1.10 6.91
C SER A 59 -13.20 -1.04 5.70
N ALA A 60 -11.92 -1.38 5.85
CA ALA A 60 -10.97 -1.46 4.73
C ALA A 60 -11.39 -2.55 3.72
N TRP A 61 -11.81 -3.72 4.21
CA TRP A 61 -12.35 -4.78 3.36
C TRP A 61 -13.71 -4.44 2.74
N ASP A 62 -14.60 -3.75 3.45
CA ASP A 62 -15.85 -3.24 2.87
C ASP A 62 -15.55 -2.26 1.69
N LEU A 63 -14.45 -1.49 1.77
CA LEU A 63 -13.98 -0.61 0.67
C LEU A 63 -13.52 -1.41 -0.55
N LEU A 64 -12.67 -2.42 -0.34
CA LEU A 64 -12.23 -3.32 -1.41
C LEU A 64 -13.43 -4.04 -2.05
N ALA A 65 -14.38 -4.51 -1.23
CA ALA A 65 -15.57 -5.19 -1.70
C ALA A 65 -16.43 -4.30 -2.60
N VAL A 66 -16.68 -3.04 -2.24
CA VAL A 66 -17.48 -2.13 -3.08
C VAL A 66 -16.72 -1.54 -4.27
N ALA A 67 -15.39 -1.68 -4.30
CA ALA A 67 -14.59 -1.28 -5.45
C ALA A 67 -14.94 -2.13 -6.69
N ASP A 68 -15.37 -3.38 -6.46
CA ASP A 68 -15.92 -4.22 -7.51
C ASP A 68 -17.44 -4.40 -7.35
N ARG A 69 -18.11 -4.81 -8.42
CA ARG A 69 -19.52 -5.23 -8.38
C ARG A 69 -19.63 -6.77 -8.25
N GLY A 70 -18.92 -7.34 -7.29
CA GLY A 70 -18.85 -8.79 -7.07
C GLY A 70 -19.68 -9.29 -5.89
N PRO A 71 -19.71 -10.62 -5.65
CA PRO A 71 -20.46 -11.26 -4.57
C PRO A 71 -20.15 -10.68 -3.18
N ALA A 72 -18.91 -10.28 -2.94
CA ALA A 72 -18.49 -9.62 -1.70
C ALA A 72 -19.26 -8.31 -1.42
N ALA A 73 -19.53 -7.51 -2.46
CA ALA A 73 -20.32 -6.28 -2.33
C ALA A 73 -21.80 -6.56 -2.05
N GLU A 74 -22.33 -7.69 -2.56
CA GLU A 74 -23.74 -8.08 -2.43
C GLU A 74 -24.07 -8.54 -1.01
N ARG A 75 -23.13 -9.21 -0.33
CA ARG A 75 -23.29 -9.62 1.07
C ARG A 75 -23.30 -8.46 2.07
N LEU A 76 -22.85 -7.27 1.67
CA LEU A 76 -22.94 -6.09 2.53
C LEU A 76 -24.39 -5.64 2.71
N THR A 77 -24.74 -5.23 3.92
CA THR A 77 -26.01 -4.52 4.15
C THR A 77 -26.04 -3.22 3.34
N SER A 78 -27.22 -2.74 2.97
CA SER A 78 -27.38 -1.48 2.22
C SER A 78 -26.68 -0.29 2.89
N SER A 79 -26.74 -0.20 4.22
CA SER A 79 -26.07 0.84 5.00
C SER A 79 -24.55 0.69 5.03
N SER A 80 -24.01 -0.53 5.07
CA SER A 80 -22.56 -0.78 5.02
C SER A 80 -22.01 -0.51 3.63
N ARG A 81 -22.71 -0.97 2.59
CA ARG A 81 -22.39 -0.68 1.19
C ARG A 81 -22.37 0.82 0.90
N SER A 82 -23.41 1.55 1.32
CA SER A 82 -23.48 3.01 1.15
C SER A 82 -22.30 3.72 1.84
N ARG A 83 -22.02 3.38 3.10
CA ARG A 83 -20.89 3.95 3.85
C ARG A 83 -19.54 3.64 3.21
N ALA A 84 -19.32 2.41 2.77
CA ALA A 84 -18.09 2.00 2.09
C ALA A 84 -17.89 2.78 0.78
N ARG A 85 -18.95 2.94 -0.02
CA ARG A 85 -18.92 3.74 -1.26
C ARG A 85 -18.57 5.20 -1.00
N SER A 86 -19.21 5.82 -0.02
CA SER A 86 -18.92 7.21 0.35
C SER A 86 -17.48 7.39 0.82
N ARG A 87 -16.95 6.44 1.60
CA ARG A 87 -15.55 6.45 2.05
C ARG A 87 -14.56 6.25 0.91
N LEU A 88 -14.80 5.31 0.00
CA LEU A 88 -13.96 5.10 -1.17
C LEU A 88 -13.89 6.38 -2.03
N ARG A 89 -15.03 7.02 -2.28
CA ARG A 89 -15.07 8.31 -3.00
C ARG A 89 -14.30 9.41 -2.27
N ALA A 90 -14.46 9.50 -0.95
CA ALA A 90 -13.74 10.50 -0.14
C ALA A 90 -12.22 10.28 -0.19
N LEU A 91 -11.77 9.03 -0.10
CA LEU A 91 -10.36 8.65 -0.22
C LEU A 91 -9.79 9.05 -1.59
N LEU A 92 -10.47 8.67 -2.68
CA LEU A 92 -10.05 9.00 -4.04
C LEU A 92 -10.01 10.51 -4.29
N ALA A 93 -10.99 11.26 -3.78
CA ALA A 93 -11.01 12.72 -3.88
C ALA A 93 -9.91 13.39 -3.04
N GLU A 94 -9.56 12.83 -1.89
CA GLU A 94 -8.45 13.33 -1.06
C GLU A 94 -7.10 13.11 -1.73
N VAL A 95 -6.86 11.90 -2.23
CA VAL A 95 -5.63 11.59 -2.95
C VAL A 95 -5.54 12.40 -4.24
N GLY A 96 -6.62 12.49 -5.02
CA GLY A 96 -6.66 13.31 -6.24
C GLY A 96 -6.25 14.77 -5.96
N ARG A 97 -6.87 15.42 -4.97
CA ARG A 97 -6.49 16.80 -4.57
C ARG A 97 -5.03 16.96 -4.14
N LEU A 98 -4.42 15.93 -3.59
CA LEU A 98 -3.00 15.98 -3.21
C LEU A 98 -2.11 15.92 -4.43
N VAL A 99 -2.40 15.01 -5.37
CA VAL A 99 -1.66 14.89 -6.63
C VAL A 99 -1.82 16.16 -7.49
N ASP A 100 -3.02 16.75 -7.54
CA ASP A 100 -3.31 17.99 -8.29
C ASP A 100 -2.54 19.21 -7.79
N ALA A 101 -2.10 19.18 -6.53
CA ALA A 101 -1.50 20.34 -5.90
C ALA A 101 -0.09 20.66 -6.40
N ASP A 102 0.49 19.79 -7.23
CA ASP A 102 1.79 19.95 -7.92
C ASP A 102 2.91 20.47 -7.01
N ARG A 103 2.98 19.91 -5.79
CA ARG A 103 4.06 20.12 -4.83
C ARG A 103 5.05 18.95 -4.90
N ASP A 104 6.31 19.22 -4.62
CA ASP A 104 7.38 18.22 -4.54
C ASP A 104 7.03 17.02 -3.63
N ASP A 105 6.24 17.24 -2.57
CA ASP A 105 5.85 16.21 -1.59
C ASP A 105 4.46 15.58 -1.86
N SER A 106 3.84 15.85 -3.02
CA SER A 106 2.45 15.46 -3.30
C SER A 106 2.26 13.95 -3.33
N LEU A 107 3.17 13.23 -3.97
CA LEU A 107 3.13 11.76 -4.07
C LEU A 107 3.35 11.11 -2.69
N ASP A 108 4.31 11.62 -1.91
CA ASP A 108 4.56 11.15 -0.55
C ASP A 108 3.33 11.32 0.34
N ARG A 109 2.66 12.48 0.23
CA ARG A 109 1.43 12.74 1.00
C ARG A 109 0.27 11.88 0.54
N ALA A 110 0.13 11.67 -0.76
CA ALA A 110 -0.89 10.78 -1.32
C ALA A 110 -0.70 9.34 -0.84
N ALA A 111 0.52 8.81 -0.93
CA ALA A 111 0.86 7.48 -0.40
C ALA A 111 0.61 7.40 1.11
N ALA A 112 1.02 8.41 1.89
CA ALA A 112 0.75 8.44 3.33
C ALA A 112 -0.76 8.41 3.67
N VAL A 113 -1.63 9.01 2.83
CA VAL A 113 -3.08 8.90 2.98
C VAL A 113 -3.58 7.49 2.72
N LEU A 114 -3.09 6.83 1.66
CA LEU A 114 -3.43 5.44 1.34
C LEU A 114 -2.99 4.47 2.44
N GLY A 115 -1.71 4.48 2.79
CA GLY A 115 -1.15 3.59 3.82
C GLY A 115 -1.83 3.78 5.17
N ARG A 116 -2.15 5.03 5.56
CA ARG A 116 -2.92 5.30 6.78
C ARG A 116 -4.36 4.76 6.69
N ALA A 117 -5.06 5.01 5.60
CA ALA A 117 -6.47 4.63 5.46
C ALA A 117 -6.64 3.11 5.44
N MET A 118 -5.76 2.41 4.72
CA MET A 118 -5.87 0.99 4.42
C MET A 118 -4.91 0.11 5.23
N GLY A 119 -4.11 0.68 6.14
CA GLY A 119 -3.06 -0.06 6.88
C GLY A 119 -3.56 -1.18 7.77
N ASN A 120 -4.81 -1.14 8.24
CA ASN A 120 -5.42 -2.22 9.02
C ASN A 120 -6.09 -3.30 8.15
N ARG A 121 -5.97 -3.24 6.80
CA ARG A 121 -6.55 -4.26 5.91
C ARG A 121 -5.98 -5.64 6.20
N ALA A 122 -4.71 -5.72 6.58
CA ALA A 122 -4.02 -6.96 6.89
C ALA A 122 -3.03 -6.72 8.03
N ALA A 123 -2.74 -7.74 8.81
CA ALA A 123 -1.63 -7.71 9.75
C ALA A 123 -0.33 -7.96 8.97
N ARG A 124 0.60 -7.00 9.01
CA ARG A 124 1.85 -7.10 8.26
C ARG A 124 2.92 -7.81 9.09
N ALA A 125 3.20 -9.06 8.75
CA ALA A 125 4.24 -9.87 9.37
C ALA A 125 5.53 -9.84 8.52
N CYS A 126 6.66 -9.63 9.18
CA CYS A 126 7.96 -9.41 8.54
C CYS A 126 8.90 -10.55 8.89
N TYR A 127 9.48 -11.17 7.87
CA TYR A 127 10.37 -12.32 8.01
C TYR A 127 11.66 -12.16 7.20
N ALA A 128 12.67 -12.90 7.63
CA ALA A 128 13.86 -13.21 6.85
C ALA A 128 13.78 -14.65 6.35
N ALA A 129 14.18 -14.87 5.11
CA ALA A 129 14.36 -16.18 4.49
C ALA A 129 15.68 -16.21 3.72
N SER A 130 16.16 -17.40 3.38
CA SER A 130 17.27 -17.55 2.44
C SER A 130 16.89 -16.94 1.08
N PRO A 131 17.75 -16.12 0.44
CA PRO A 131 17.47 -15.60 -0.91
C PRO A 131 17.20 -16.69 -1.97
N ARG A 132 17.69 -17.92 -1.73
CA ARG A 132 17.45 -19.07 -2.63
C ARG A 132 16.01 -19.56 -2.59
N ASP A 133 15.32 -19.35 -1.48
CA ASP A 133 13.98 -19.87 -1.23
C ASP A 133 12.91 -18.87 -1.70
N LEU A 134 13.28 -17.62 -1.99
CA LEU A 134 12.35 -16.57 -2.40
C LEU A 134 11.66 -16.85 -3.74
N ALA A 135 12.32 -17.55 -4.67
CA ALA A 135 11.70 -17.92 -5.94
C ALA A 135 10.57 -18.94 -5.72
N ASP A 136 10.84 -19.97 -4.93
CA ASP A 136 9.87 -21.01 -4.60
C ASP A 136 8.75 -20.48 -3.71
N LEU A 137 9.05 -19.58 -2.77
CA LEU A 137 8.06 -18.91 -1.94
C LEU A 137 7.09 -18.06 -2.79
N ARG A 138 7.60 -17.34 -3.80
CA ARG A 138 6.73 -16.58 -4.72
C ARG A 138 5.84 -17.47 -5.59
N ALA A 139 6.25 -18.71 -5.83
CA ALA A 139 5.47 -19.70 -6.56
C ALA A 139 4.49 -20.49 -5.67
N ASP A 140 4.55 -20.33 -4.33
CA ASP A 140 3.65 -21.02 -3.41
C ASP A 140 2.21 -20.51 -3.55
N SER A 141 1.27 -21.42 -3.82
CA SER A 141 -0.15 -21.07 -3.98
C SER A 141 -0.81 -20.44 -2.76
N ARG A 142 -0.23 -20.61 -1.56
CA ARG A 142 -0.70 -19.97 -0.31
C ARG A 142 -0.32 -18.49 -0.26
N LEU A 143 0.71 -18.07 -1.01
CA LEU A 143 1.15 -16.69 -1.11
C LEU A 143 0.56 -16.05 -2.38
N ARG A 144 -0.26 -15.03 -2.18
CA ARG A 144 -0.85 -14.22 -3.25
C ARG A 144 0.01 -12.99 -3.46
N LEU A 145 0.84 -12.95 -4.51
CA LEU A 145 1.79 -11.86 -4.72
C LEU A 145 1.11 -10.49 -4.75
N SER A 146 1.73 -9.53 -4.07
CA SER A 146 1.31 -8.13 -4.04
C SER A 146 2.51 -7.22 -3.75
N GLY A 147 2.26 -5.92 -3.59
CA GLY A 147 3.30 -4.92 -3.29
C GLY A 147 4.43 -4.99 -4.31
N VAL A 148 5.69 -5.03 -3.86
CA VAL A 148 6.85 -5.05 -4.78
C VAL A 148 7.06 -6.38 -5.52
N SER A 149 6.35 -7.44 -5.11
CA SER A 149 6.40 -8.75 -5.78
C SER A 149 5.29 -8.94 -6.81
N ALA A 150 4.28 -8.06 -6.87
CA ALA A 150 3.30 -8.10 -7.94
C ALA A 150 3.95 -7.68 -9.28
N PRO A 151 3.73 -8.44 -10.37
CA PRO A 151 4.14 -8.00 -11.71
C PRO A 151 3.57 -6.61 -12.07
N GLU A 152 2.35 -6.33 -11.62
CA GLU A 152 1.64 -5.07 -11.87
C GLU A 152 2.25 -3.88 -11.13
N SER A 153 3.17 -4.10 -10.19
CA SER A 153 3.82 -3.06 -9.39
C SER A 153 4.76 -2.17 -10.19
N ASN A 154 5.25 -2.64 -11.35
CA ASN A 154 6.30 -2.00 -12.13
C ASN A 154 7.62 -1.80 -11.32
N ILE A 155 7.85 -2.68 -10.34
CA ILE A 155 9.06 -2.72 -9.52
C ILE A 155 9.73 -4.08 -9.73
N ALA A 156 11.01 -4.06 -10.11
CA ALA A 156 11.82 -5.26 -10.18
C ALA A 156 12.54 -5.45 -8.83
N SER A 157 11.99 -6.28 -7.94
CA SER A 157 12.65 -6.69 -6.69
C SER A 157 12.73 -8.21 -6.62
N GLY A 158 13.89 -8.75 -7.00
CA GLY A 158 14.18 -10.18 -6.91
C GLY A 158 14.62 -10.62 -5.50
N ASP A 159 14.94 -9.68 -4.64
CA ASP A 159 15.44 -9.87 -3.28
C ASP A 159 14.35 -9.81 -2.21
N LEU A 160 13.09 -9.53 -2.56
CA LEU A 160 11.97 -9.45 -1.62
C LEU A 160 10.76 -10.26 -2.12
N ALA A 161 10.14 -11.04 -1.23
CA ALA A 161 8.85 -11.69 -1.48
C ALA A 161 7.75 -11.02 -0.64
N GLU A 162 6.72 -10.49 -1.30
CA GLU A 162 5.59 -9.81 -0.66
C GLU A 162 4.26 -10.33 -1.19
N GLY A 163 3.31 -10.55 -0.30
CA GLY A 163 1.98 -10.99 -0.71
C GLY A 163 1.02 -11.21 0.44
N TYR A 164 -0.23 -11.50 0.09
CA TYR A 164 -1.28 -11.89 1.01
C TYR A 164 -1.24 -13.38 1.30
N ALA A 165 -1.36 -13.73 2.57
CA ALA A 165 -1.52 -15.11 3.03
C ALA A 165 -2.64 -15.16 4.07
N SER A 166 -3.33 -16.29 4.18
CA SER A 166 -4.27 -16.47 5.27
C SER A 166 -3.53 -16.62 6.61
N GLU A 167 -4.16 -16.25 7.71
CA GLU A 167 -3.61 -16.53 9.05
C GLU A 167 -3.41 -18.04 9.28
N GLU A 168 -4.20 -18.90 8.64
CA GLU A 168 -4.10 -20.36 8.73
C GLU A 168 -2.90 -20.93 7.97
N ASP A 169 -2.52 -20.29 6.86
CA ASP A 169 -1.38 -20.71 6.03
C ASP A 169 -0.03 -20.19 6.56
N ALA A 170 -0.06 -19.20 7.46
CA ALA A 170 1.13 -18.48 7.92
C ALA A 170 2.17 -19.42 8.55
N ASP A 171 1.77 -20.30 9.46
CA ASP A 171 2.67 -21.24 10.12
C ASP A 171 3.25 -22.25 9.11
N GLY A 172 2.42 -22.73 8.18
CA GLY A 172 2.87 -23.65 7.13
C GLY A 172 3.84 -23.01 6.13
N LEU A 173 3.72 -21.71 5.86
CA LEU A 173 4.68 -20.95 5.08
C LEU A 173 5.97 -20.73 5.88
N ALA A 174 5.84 -20.41 7.17
CA ALA A 174 6.98 -20.21 8.05
C ALA A 174 7.85 -21.47 8.17
N ASP A 175 7.23 -22.62 8.43
CA ASP A 175 7.94 -23.89 8.55
C ASP A 175 8.51 -24.36 7.21
N GLY A 176 7.76 -24.19 6.11
CA GLY A 176 8.15 -24.66 4.78
C GLY A 176 9.36 -23.93 4.19
N TYR A 177 9.51 -22.64 4.50
CA TYR A 177 10.57 -21.77 3.97
C TYR A 177 11.53 -21.26 5.04
N LEU A 178 11.47 -21.84 6.25
CA LEU A 178 12.30 -21.46 7.39
C LEU A 178 12.26 -19.95 7.69
N LEU A 179 11.06 -19.36 7.66
CA LEU A 179 10.87 -17.92 7.83
C LEU A 179 11.16 -17.51 9.28
N GLU A 180 12.13 -16.61 9.47
CA GLU A 180 12.49 -16.09 10.78
C GLU A 180 11.85 -14.71 11.00
N PRO A 181 11.08 -14.48 12.08
CA PRO A 181 10.53 -13.16 12.37
C PRO A 181 11.63 -12.12 12.57
N VAL A 182 11.55 -11.00 11.84
CA VAL A 182 12.54 -9.92 11.93
C VAL A 182 11.89 -8.55 11.94
N ALA A 183 12.66 -7.54 12.35
CA ALA A 183 12.29 -6.14 12.17
C ALA A 183 12.16 -5.80 10.68
N ARG A 184 11.26 -4.87 10.37
CA ARG A 184 10.86 -4.49 9.00
C ARG A 184 12.04 -4.10 8.09
N ASP A 185 13.05 -3.44 8.64
CA ASP A 185 14.24 -2.98 7.91
C ASP A 185 15.17 -4.12 7.48
N ARG A 186 15.01 -5.32 8.04
CA ARG A 186 15.78 -6.53 7.71
C ARG A 186 14.95 -7.58 6.98
N ALA A 187 13.68 -7.32 6.75
CA ALA A 187 12.77 -8.28 6.15
C ALA A 187 13.00 -8.39 4.65
N ASN A 188 13.15 -9.62 4.15
CA ASN A 188 13.06 -9.93 2.72
C ASN A 188 11.80 -10.75 2.39
N VAL A 189 10.95 -11.00 3.38
CA VAL A 189 9.62 -11.58 3.22
C VAL A 189 8.61 -10.73 4.00
N ILE A 190 7.55 -10.29 3.33
CA ILE A 190 6.45 -9.52 3.91
C ILE A 190 5.14 -10.26 3.65
N LEU A 191 4.49 -10.72 4.71
CA LEU A 191 3.18 -11.37 4.63
C LEU A 191 2.10 -10.40 5.10
N HIS A 192 1.12 -10.13 4.24
CA HIS A 192 -0.11 -9.43 4.57
C HIS A 192 -1.13 -10.47 5.05
N LEU A 193 -1.15 -10.71 6.35
CA LEU A 193 -1.98 -11.75 6.97
C LEU A 193 -3.45 -11.30 7.04
N VAL A 194 -4.32 -12.17 6.55
CA VAL A 194 -5.77 -11.94 6.51
C VAL A 194 -6.51 -13.08 7.21
N SER A 195 -7.47 -12.71 8.05
CA SER A 195 -8.35 -13.67 8.68
C SER A 195 -9.37 -14.22 7.68
N GLY A 196 -9.58 -15.54 7.68
CA GLY A 196 -10.53 -16.23 6.79
C GLY A 196 -11.96 -15.71 6.88
N ASP A 197 -12.37 -15.22 8.05
CA ASP A 197 -13.71 -14.66 8.28
C ASP A 197 -13.97 -13.33 7.55
N ILE A 198 -12.90 -12.62 7.18
CA ILE A 198 -12.96 -11.25 6.63
C ILE A 198 -12.65 -11.24 5.13
N SER A 199 -11.97 -12.27 4.61
CA SER A 199 -11.51 -12.37 3.23
C SER A 199 -12.14 -13.50 2.37
N PRO A 200 -13.46 -13.81 2.41
CA PRO A 200 -13.91 -15.03 1.74
C PRO A 200 -14.00 -14.94 0.21
N ASP A 201 -14.09 -13.74 -0.42
CA ASP A 201 -14.39 -13.65 -1.87
C ASP A 201 -13.84 -12.41 -2.58
N LEU A 202 -12.70 -11.90 -2.13
CA LEU A 202 -11.92 -11.04 -3.01
C LEU A 202 -10.92 -11.96 -3.71
N ASP A 203 -11.32 -12.51 -4.87
CA ASP A 203 -10.40 -12.98 -5.92
C ASP A 203 -9.56 -11.77 -6.37
N LEU A 204 -8.68 -11.28 -5.49
CA LEU A 204 -7.67 -10.29 -5.80
C LEU A 204 -6.69 -10.86 -6.82
N VAL A 205 -6.67 -12.17 -7.02
CA VAL A 205 -5.73 -12.93 -7.84
C VAL A 205 -6.46 -13.58 -9.01
N THR A 206 -5.76 -13.78 -10.12
CA THR A 206 -6.30 -14.54 -11.25
C THR A 206 -6.58 -16.02 -10.88
N PRO A 207 -7.56 -16.68 -11.51
CA PRO A 207 -7.85 -18.11 -11.30
C PRO A 207 -6.66 -19.04 -11.63
N GLU A 208 -5.74 -18.56 -12.48
CA GLU A 208 -4.52 -19.26 -12.88
C GLU A 208 -3.40 -19.16 -11.84
N GLY A 209 -3.64 -18.43 -10.74
CA GLY A 209 -2.74 -18.29 -9.58
C GLY A 209 -1.64 -17.26 -9.78
N GLY A 210 -1.08 -16.77 -8.67
CA GLY A 210 0.23 -16.11 -8.62
C GLY A 210 0.31 -14.58 -8.74
N HIS A 211 -0.76 -13.87 -9.16
CA HIS A 211 -0.69 -12.41 -9.38
C HIS A 211 -2.05 -11.74 -9.28
N LEU A 212 -2.05 -10.43 -9.01
CA LEU A 212 -3.26 -9.64 -8.86
C LEU A 212 -4.09 -9.65 -10.15
N ASN A 213 -5.42 -9.74 -10.05
CA ASN A 213 -6.31 -9.70 -11.22
C ASN A 213 -6.39 -8.26 -11.75
N PRO A 214 -5.76 -7.96 -12.91
CA PRO A 214 -5.60 -6.60 -13.39
C PRO A 214 -6.93 -5.98 -13.86
N GLU A 215 -7.98 -6.79 -14.05
CA GLU A 215 -9.32 -6.33 -14.42
C GLU A 215 -10.14 -5.80 -13.24
N ARG A 216 -9.67 -6.03 -12.00
CA ARG A 216 -10.42 -5.69 -10.78
C ARG A 216 -9.88 -4.42 -10.12
N ALA A 217 -10.78 -3.47 -9.85
CA ALA A 217 -10.40 -2.23 -9.17
C ALA A 217 -9.92 -2.49 -7.74
N SER A 218 -10.47 -3.51 -7.07
CA SER A 218 -10.04 -3.90 -5.72
C SER A 218 -8.59 -4.40 -5.67
N ALA A 219 -8.12 -5.12 -6.70
CA ALA A 219 -6.76 -5.62 -6.79
C ALA A 219 -5.76 -4.47 -6.87
N TRP A 220 -6.02 -3.49 -7.74
CA TRP A 220 -5.23 -2.27 -7.85
C TRP A 220 -5.28 -1.39 -6.59
N LEU A 221 -6.44 -1.33 -5.89
CA LEU A 221 -6.55 -0.61 -4.63
C LEU A 221 -5.75 -1.27 -3.50
N ALA A 222 -5.72 -2.61 -3.46
CA ALA A 222 -4.88 -3.37 -2.53
C ALA A 222 -3.39 -3.13 -2.84
N LEU A 223 -2.98 -3.27 -4.10
CA LEU A 223 -1.61 -2.99 -4.55
C LEU A 223 -1.16 -1.57 -4.18
N ALA A 224 -2.01 -0.57 -4.42
CA ALA A 224 -1.72 0.81 -4.06
C ALA A 224 -1.49 0.98 -2.55
N ALA A 225 -2.26 0.28 -1.71
CA ALA A 225 -2.07 0.31 -0.27
C ALA A 225 -0.77 -0.39 0.15
N ASP A 226 -0.44 -1.53 -0.46
CA ASP A 226 0.78 -2.30 -0.15
C ASP A 226 2.03 -1.49 -0.52
N LEU A 227 2.06 -0.92 -1.73
CA LEU A 227 3.15 -0.06 -2.19
C LEU A 227 3.27 1.22 -1.34
N ALA A 228 2.15 1.81 -0.93
CA ALA A 228 2.13 3.00 -0.07
C ALA A 228 2.71 2.76 1.34
N GLU A 229 2.78 1.50 1.78
CA GLU A 229 3.38 1.15 3.06
C GLU A 229 4.91 1.09 3.03
N HIS A 230 5.52 1.10 1.85
CA HIS A 230 6.98 1.17 1.69
C HIS A 230 7.50 2.61 1.79
N ASP A 231 8.78 2.74 2.16
CA ASP A 231 9.39 4.04 2.44
C ASP A 231 10.11 4.65 1.22
N GLY A 232 10.28 3.90 0.13
CA GLY A 232 10.99 4.39 -1.05
C GLY A 232 10.12 5.28 -1.95
N ALA A 233 10.75 6.26 -2.59
CA ALA A 233 10.08 7.20 -3.48
C ALA A 233 9.46 6.50 -4.70
N ARG A 234 10.10 5.42 -5.18
CA ARG A 234 9.60 4.62 -6.30
C ARG A 234 8.30 3.93 -5.93
N GLU A 235 8.27 3.23 -4.80
CA GLU A 235 7.10 2.52 -4.29
C GLU A 235 5.93 3.48 -4.05
N ARG A 236 6.19 4.67 -3.50
CA ARG A 236 5.14 5.69 -3.31
C ARG A 236 4.60 6.24 -4.64
N GLY A 237 5.47 6.44 -5.64
CA GLY A 237 5.04 6.80 -7.00
C GLY A 237 4.15 5.72 -7.63
N GLU A 238 4.59 4.46 -7.53
CA GLU A 238 3.84 3.31 -8.04
C GLU A 238 2.53 3.07 -7.27
N ALA A 239 2.48 3.38 -5.98
CA ALA A 239 1.24 3.36 -5.20
C ALA A 239 0.18 4.32 -5.76
N VAL A 240 0.58 5.54 -6.09
CA VAL A 240 -0.31 6.55 -6.68
C VAL A 240 -0.72 6.13 -8.10
N ARG A 241 0.19 5.55 -8.89
CA ARG A 241 -0.15 4.99 -10.22
C ARG A 241 -1.15 3.84 -10.09
N ALA A 242 -0.94 2.88 -9.20
CA ALA A 242 -1.87 1.77 -8.97
C ALA A 242 -3.27 2.29 -8.58
N LEU A 243 -3.34 3.32 -7.73
CA LEU A 243 -4.61 3.98 -7.41
C LEU A 243 -5.25 4.64 -8.63
N ALA A 244 -4.44 5.19 -9.54
CA ALA A 244 -4.93 5.78 -10.77
C ALA A 244 -5.61 4.75 -11.68
N VAL A 245 -5.00 3.56 -11.82
CA VAL A 245 -5.59 2.44 -12.56
C VAL A 245 -6.89 1.98 -11.90
N ALA A 246 -6.93 1.85 -10.56
CA ALA A 246 -8.14 1.53 -9.82
C ALA A 246 -9.27 2.55 -10.09
N SER A 247 -8.95 3.84 -10.07
CA SER A 247 -9.88 4.94 -10.37
C SER A 247 -10.47 4.84 -11.78
N ALA A 248 -9.64 4.50 -12.78
CA ALA A 248 -10.09 4.29 -14.16
C ALA A 248 -11.05 3.10 -14.29
N LEU A 249 -10.75 1.97 -13.64
CA LEU A 249 -11.64 0.79 -13.59
C LEU A 249 -12.97 1.09 -12.90
N LEU A 250 -12.96 1.86 -11.81
CA LEU A 250 -14.16 2.32 -11.13
C LEU A 250 -15.01 3.25 -12.01
N HIS A 251 -14.39 4.06 -12.85
CA HIS A 251 -15.12 4.85 -13.82
C HIS A 251 -15.75 3.98 -14.92
N ARG A 252 -14.98 3.05 -15.52
CA ARG A 252 -15.48 2.12 -16.56
C ARG A 252 -16.67 1.28 -16.08
N SER A 253 -16.68 0.87 -14.81
CA SER A 253 -17.79 0.14 -14.21
C SER A 253 -19.00 1.00 -13.80
N GLY A 254 -18.95 2.32 -14.07
CA GLY A 254 -20.00 3.28 -13.72
C GLY A 254 -20.14 3.51 -12.21
N PHE A 255 -19.13 3.15 -11.40
CA PHE A 255 -19.11 3.45 -9.96
C PHE A 255 -18.82 4.93 -9.71
N LEU A 256 -17.91 5.51 -10.51
CA LEU A 256 -17.59 6.93 -10.56
C LEU A 256 -18.16 7.58 -11.83
N VAL A 257 -18.67 8.81 -11.69
CA VAL A 257 -19.17 9.61 -12.83
C VAL A 257 -18.02 10.07 -13.74
N ALA A 258 -16.84 10.29 -13.18
CA ALA A 258 -15.60 10.58 -13.88
C ALA A 258 -14.43 10.03 -13.06
N PRO A 259 -13.30 9.62 -13.69
CA PRO A 259 -12.08 9.37 -12.94
C PRO A 259 -11.61 10.69 -12.32
N ALA A 260 -10.89 10.66 -11.20
CA ALA A 260 -10.23 11.88 -10.72
C ALA A 260 -9.29 12.37 -11.83
N ALA A 261 -9.48 13.62 -12.31
CA ALA A 261 -8.92 14.12 -13.57
C ALA A 261 -7.39 13.92 -13.69
N THR A 262 -6.67 13.99 -12.58
CA THR A 262 -5.21 13.84 -12.55
C THR A 262 -4.75 12.40 -12.41
N LEU A 263 -5.54 11.54 -11.75
CA LEU A 263 -5.32 10.10 -11.82
C LEU A 263 -5.51 9.60 -13.26
N ASP A 264 -6.46 10.17 -14.00
CA ASP A 264 -6.67 9.87 -15.42
C ASP A 264 -5.51 10.32 -16.32
N HIS A 265 -4.82 11.41 -15.97
CA HIS A 265 -3.61 11.86 -16.67
C HIS A 265 -2.41 10.93 -16.41
N LEU A 266 -2.22 10.51 -15.15
CA LEU A 266 -1.16 9.57 -14.78
C LEU A 266 -1.34 8.19 -15.43
N ASN A 267 -2.58 7.72 -15.57
CA ASN A 267 -2.87 6.47 -16.28
C ASN A 267 -2.51 6.58 -17.78
N ARG A 268 -2.96 7.65 -18.45
CA ARG A 268 -2.74 7.86 -19.89
C ARG A 268 -1.30 8.14 -20.27
N PHE A 269 -0.56 8.86 -19.43
CA PHE A 269 0.87 9.10 -19.66
C PHE A 269 1.64 7.77 -19.70
N HIS A 270 1.22 6.79 -18.90
CA HIS A 270 1.91 5.52 -18.82
C HIS A 270 1.52 4.53 -19.94
N GLU A 271 0.24 4.48 -20.32
CA GLU A 271 -0.22 3.74 -21.52
C GLU A 271 0.59 4.19 -22.75
N ALA A 272 0.85 5.49 -22.90
CA ALA A 272 1.66 6.03 -23.98
C ALA A 272 3.16 5.65 -23.89
N THR A 273 3.73 5.47 -22.68
CA THR A 273 5.12 5.03 -22.51
C THR A 273 5.30 3.52 -22.66
N ALA A 274 4.29 2.72 -22.33
CA ALA A 274 4.31 1.28 -22.53
C ALA A 274 4.29 0.92 -24.03
N ASP A 275 3.44 1.61 -24.82
CA ASP A 275 3.40 1.46 -26.28
C ASP A 275 4.73 1.84 -26.97
N LEU A 276 5.45 2.82 -26.42
CA LEU A 276 6.78 3.21 -26.93
C LEU A 276 7.88 2.19 -26.56
N GLY A 277 7.77 1.52 -25.41
CA GLY A 277 8.68 0.45 -25.00
C GLY A 277 8.56 -0.80 -25.89
N ASP A 278 7.34 -1.15 -26.29
CA ASP A 278 7.09 -2.28 -27.20
C ASP A 278 7.55 -1.99 -28.64
N GLU A 279 7.47 -0.73 -29.12
CA GLU A 279 8.03 -0.35 -30.42
C GLU A 279 9.58 -0.38 -30.46
N GLU A 280 10.25 -0.01 -29.36
CA GLU A 280 11.73 -0.02 -29.30
C GLU A 280 12.28 -1.45 -29.17
N VAL A 281 11.58 -2.33 -28.43
CA VAL A 281 11.91 -3.77 -28.34
C VAL A 281 11.68 -4.48 -29.68
N MET A 282 10.65 -4.09 -30.45
CA MET A 282 10.41 -4.63 -31.78
C MET A 282 11.40 -4.15 -32.84
N ARG A 283 11.99 -2.96 -32.70
CA ARG A 283 13.03 -2.45 -33.61
C ARG A 283 14.43 -2.98 -33.31
N GLY A 284 14.69 -3.44 -32.08
CA GLY A 284 15.97 -4.08 -31.69
C GLY A 284 16.07 -5.58 -32.00
N ALA A 285 14.97 -6.23 -32.37
CA ALA A 285 14.93 -7.67 -32.64
C ALA A 285 15.22 -8.07 -34.11
N TRP A 286 15.47 -7.09 -35.00
CA TRP A 286 15.75 -7.30 -36.42
C TRP A 286 17.00 -6.53 -36.92
N SER A 287 18.02 -6.43 -36.07
CA SER A 287 19.34 -5.89 -36.41
C SER A 287 20.43 -6.85 -35.93
#